data_AF-A0A0L6VHP6-F1
#
_entry.id   AF-A0A0L6VHP6-F1
#
_cell.length_a   1.000
_cell.length_b   1.000
_cell.length_c   1.000
_cell.angle_alpha   90.00
_cell.angle_beta   90.00
_cell.angle_gamma   90.00
#
_symmetry.space_group_name_H-M   'P 1'
#
loop_
_entity.id
_entity.type
_entity.pdbx_description
1 polymer ?
#
loop_
_entity_poly.entity_id
_entity_poly.type
_entity_poly.pdbx_seq_one_letter_code
_entity_poly.pdbx_strand_id
1 'polypeptide(L)'
;MLFKYLVAPIALAAATAGFNFGRHPESKGIDFSVVLSVTEEAQGPIRAQCAKENVPAVVKDLSVIYVRVDKVSEKLHTAEKLEKNFLVRVFLFLFFVACGLFWMLILSPNLVVQIKQATIFFQFLFKFEGILRDISQHPKVSKGCHEKITEFNSKFDVVVQDIKKHDIEIKRALAGFTLDLSLWSSLGFKFQNQLGIHN
;
A
#
# COMPACT_ATOMS: atom_id res chain seq x y z
N MET A 1 -46.17 1.77 -25.10
CA MET A 1 -44.74 2.17 -25.17
C MET A 1 -44.21 2.84 -23.89
N LEU A 2 -44.97 2.90 -22.78
CA LEU A 2 -44.54 3.61 -21.55
C LEU A 2 -43.59 2.82 -20.62
N PHE A 3 -43.56 1.49 -20.70
CA PHE A 3 -42.81 0.64 -19.75
C PHE A 3 -41.28 0.74 -19.88
N LYS A 4 -40.76 1.18 -21.04
CA LYS A 4 -39.31 1.34 -21.26
C LYS A 4 -38.70 2.51 -20.46
N TYR A 5 -39.51 3.51 -20.10
CA TYR A 5 -39.06 4.70 -19.38
C TYR A 5 -39.16 4.56 -17.85
N LEU A 6 -39.83 3.52 -17.34
CA LEU A 6 -39.92 3.27 -15.89
C LEU A 6 -38.74 2.44 -15.38
N VAL A 7 -38.16 1.59 -16.23
CA VAL A 7 -37.02 0.74 -15.87
C VAL A 7 -35.73 1.56 -15.76
N ALA A 8 -35.57 2.62 -16.55
CA ALA A 8 -34.36 3.44 -16.53
C ALA A 8 -34.15 4.21 -15.20
N PRO A 9 -35.15 4.85 -14.58
CA PRO A 9 -35.00 5.47 -13.26
C PRO A 9 -34.83 4.45 -12.13
N ILE A 10 -35.45 3.26 -12.22
CA ILE A 10 -35.29 2.20 -11.21
C ILE A 10 -33.90 1.56 -11.32
N ALA A 11 -33.40 1.35 -12.54
CA ALA A 11 -32.04 0.91 -12.79
C ALA A 11 -31.01 1.99 -12.39
N LEU A 12 -31.33 3.27 -12.59
CA LEU A 12 -30.50 4.39 -12.12
C LEU A 12 -30.54 4.52 -10.59
N ALA A 13 -31.68 4.28 -9.94
CA ALA A 13 -31.82 4.30 -8.49
C ALA A 13 -31.18 3.06 -7.83
N ALA A 14 -31.25 1.90 -8.47
CA ALA A 14 -30.53 0.69 -8.05
C ALA A 14 -29.02 0.81 -8.33
N ALA A 15 -28.65 1.47 -9.44
CA ALA A 15 -27.28 1.83 -9.71
C ALA A 15 -26.79 2.83 -8.68
N THR A 16 -27.51 3.90 -8.31
CA THR A 16 -27.06 4.85 -7.26
C THR A 16 -27.09 4.26 -5.85
N ALA A 17 -28.02 3.35 -5.55
CA ALA A 17 -28.03 2.59 -4.29
C ALA A 17 -26.85 1.60 -4.21
N GLY A 18 -26.46 0.98 -5.33
CA GLY A 18 -25.26 0.15 -5.48
C GLY A 18 -23.96 0.96 -5.65
N PHE A 19 -24.05 2.19 -6.17
CA PHE A 19 -23.03 3.23 -6.28
C PHE A 19 -22.99 4.09 -5.01
N ASN A 20 -23.18 3.46 -3.85
CA ASN A 20 -22.49 3.92 -2.64
C ASN A 20 -20.98 3.61 -2.77
N PHE A 21 -20.35 4.13 -3.83
CA PHE A 21 -18.91 4.21 -4.05
C PHE A 21 -18.33 5.27 -3.11
N GLY A 22 -18.38 4.93 -1.83
CA GLY A 22 -17.81 5.65 -0.70
C GLY A 22 -17.73 4.77 0.56
N ARG A 23 -18.22 3.52 0.50
CA ARG A 23 -18.14 2.56 1.61
C ARG A 23 -18.04 1.13 1.07
N HIS A 24 -16.87 0.74 0.58
CA HIS A 24 -16.39 -0.54 1.10
C HIS A 24 -15.97 -0.24 2.55
N PRO A 25 -16.60 -0.84 3.57
CA PRO A 25 -16.21 -0.61 4.96
C PRO A 25 -14.75 -1.02 5.22
N GLU A 26 -14.14 -1.80 4.32
CA GLU A 26 -12.78 -2.30 4.44
C GLU A 26 -11.71 -1.35 3.89
N SER A 27 -11.98 -0.54 2.86
CA SER A 27 -11.04 0.48 2.37
C SER A 27 -10.99 1.73 3.27
N LYS A 28 -11.98 1.90 4.15
CA LYS A 28 -11.96 2.91 5.23
C LYS A 28 -10.91 2.65 6.32
N GLY A 29 -10.20 1.52 6.25
CA GLY A 29 -9.26 1.10 7.30
C GLY A 29 -7.80 0.94 6.87
N ILE A 30 -7.46 1.22 5.60
CA ILE A 30 -6.09 1.20 5.09
C ILE A 30 -5.55 2.61 5.21
N ASP A 31 -4.79 2.84 6.27
CA ASP A 31 -4.22 4.14 6.56
C ASP A 31 -2.71 4.00 6.80
N PHE A 32 -1.95 4.20 5.74
CA PHE A 32 -0.48 4.22 5.82
C PHE A 32 0.03 5.37 6.69
N SER A 33 -0.79 6.38 7.00
CA SER A 33 -0.37 7.48 7.89
C SER A 33 -0.10 6.99 9.31
N VAL A 34 -0.83 5.96 9.78
CA VAL A 34 -0.58 5.33 11.08
C VAL A 34 0.75 4.57 11.09
N VAL A 35 1.12 3.97 9.96
CA VAL A 35 2.42 3.29 9.82
C VAL A 35 3.54 4.32 9.82
N LEU A 36 3.34 5.43 9.10
CA LEU A 36 4.28 6.54 9.06
C LEU A 36 4.49 7.13 10.45
N SER A 37 3.42 7.46 11.18
CA SER A 37 3.54 8.07 12.52
C SER A 37 4.26 7.17 13.52
N VAL A 38 3.92 5.87 13.56
CA VAL A 38 4.61 4.90 14.43
C VAL A 38 6.09 4.77 14.07
N THR A 39 6.42 4.87 12.77
CA THR A 39 7.81 4.80 12.31
C THR A 39 8.59 6.05 12.72
N GLU A 40 7.98 7.23 12.63
CA GLU A 40 8.60 8.49 13.08
C GLU A 40 8.83 8.49 14.60
N GLU A 41 7.86 8.02 15.38
CA GLU A 41 7.98 7.87 16.82
C GLU A 41 9.06 6.85 17.22
N ALA A 42 9.18 5.75 16.47
CA ALA A 42 10.15 4.69 16.74
C ALA A 42 11.57 5.02 16.25
N GLN A 43 11.74 5.96 15.33
CA GLN A 43 13.05 6.30 14.76
C GLN A 43 14.04 6.79 15.83
N GLY A 44 13.60 7.71 16.70
CA GLY A 44 14.40 8.23 17.81
C GLY A 44 14.92 7.14 18.77
N PRO A 45 14.04 6.31 19.37
CA PRO A 45 14.47 5.24 20.27
C PRO A 45 15.32 4.19 19.55
N ILE A 46 15.00 3.79 18.31
CA ILE A 46 15.84 2.84 17.57
C ILE A 46 17.25 3.38 17.39
N ARG A 47 17.40 4.64 16.99
CA ARG A 47 18.72 5.27 16.85
C ARG A 47 19.50 5.28 18.17
N ALA A 48 18.84 5.61 19.27
CA ALA A 48 19.46 5.61 20.59
C ALA A 48 19.87 4.20 21.07
N GLN A 49 19.09 3.16 20.72
CA GLN A 49 19.40 1.77 21.05
C GLN A 49 20.49 1.18 20.14
N CYS A 50 20.53 1.60 18.87
CA CYS A 50 21.59 1.23 17.92
C CYS A 50 22.95 1.74 18.42
N ALA A 51 23.01 2.99 18.90
CA ALA A 51 24.22 3.55 19.51
C ALA A 51 24.70 2.79 20.75
N LYS A 52 23.79 2.10 21.45
CA LYS A 52 24.08 1.25 22.62
C LYS A 52 24.31 -0.22 22.26
N GLU A 53 24.27 -0.57 20.97
CA GLU A 53 24.32 -1.95 20.46
C GLU A 53 23.25 -2.90 21.06
N ASN A 54 22.12 -2.35 21.53
CA ASN A 54 21.09 -3.11 22.23
C ASN A 54 20.13 -3.79 21.24
N VAL A 55 20.58 -4.90 20.65
CA VAL A 55 19.84 -5.66 19.64
C VAL A 55 18.40 -6.01 20.07
N PRO A 56 18.14 -6.55 21.27
CA PRO A 56 16.78 -6.92 21.67
C PRO A 56 15.80 -5.74 21.70
N ALA A 57 16.26 -4.56 22.09
CA ALA A 57 15.43 -3.35 22.10
C ALA A 57 15.11 -2.88 20.67
N VAL A 58 16.10 -2.90 19.77
CA VAL A 58 15.90 -2.56 18.35
C VAL A 58 14.93 -3.52 17.68
N VAL A 59 15.06 -4.83 17.93
CA VAL A 59 14.14 -5.85 17.39
C VAL A 59 12.73 -5.66 17.94
N LYS A 60 12.57 -5.28 19.21
CA LYS A 60 11.27 -4.99 19.81
C LYS A 60 10.60 -3.80 19.12
N ASP A 61 11.33 -2.70 18.93
CA ASP A 61 10.82 -1.49 18.29
C ASP A 61 10.49 -1.74 16.80
N LEU A 62 11.34 -2.48 16.08
CA LEU A 62 11.05 -2.95 14.73
C LEU A 62 9.81 -3.84 14.67
N SER A 63 9.58 -4.68 15.68
CA SER A 63 8.39 -5.54 15.74
C SER A 63 7.11 -4.73 15.89
N VAL A 64 7.15 -3.59 16.58
CA VAL A 64 6.00 -2.66 16.67
C VAL A 64 5.65 -2.11 15.29
N ILE A 65 6.65 -1.68 14.52
CA ILE A 65 6.46 -1.21 13.14
C ILE A 65 5.92 -2.36 12.27
N TYR A 66 6.52 -3.55 12.38
CA TYR A 66 6.15 -4.73 11.61
C TYR A 66 4.67 -5.09 11.78
N VAL A 67 4.17 -5.15 13.01
CA VAL A 67 2.75 -5.48 13.29
C VAL A 67 1.79 -4.49 12.61
N ARG A 68 2.21 -3.23 12.45
CA ARG A 68 1.39 -2.22 11.75
C ARG A 68 1.43 -2.42 10.24
N VAL A 69 2.60 -2.66 9.67
CA VAL A 69 2.77 -2.97 8.25
C VAL A 69 2.01 -4.24 7.88
N ASP A 70 2.12 -5.29 8.70
CA ASP A 70 1.44 -6.57 8.50
C ASP A 70 -0.08 -6.42 8.47
N LYS A 71 -0.65 -5.71 9.46
CA LYS A 71 -2.09 -5.39 9.49
C LYS A 71 -2.55 -4.60 8.26
N VAL A 72 -1.74 -3.69 7.75
CA VAL A 72 -2.07 -2.92 6.55
C VAL A 72 -1.99 -3.82 5.31
N SER A 73 -0.97 -4.67 5.21
CA SER A 73 -0.79 -5.64 4.13
C SER A 73 -1.93 -6.67 4.08
N GLU A 74 -2.36 -7.21 5.22
CA GLU A 74 -3.51 -8.13 5.29
C GLU A 74 -4.82 -7.48 4.83
N LYS A 75 -5.05 -6.22 5.22
CA LYS A 75 -6.22 -5.46 4.79
C LYS A 75 -6.21 -5.20 3.29
N LEU A 76 -5.04 -4.88 2.71
CA LEU A 76 -4.87 -4.75 1.26
C LEU A 76 -5.20 -6.06 0.54
N HIS A 77 -4.64 -7.18 1.00
CA HIS A 77 -4.87 -8.47 0.37
C HIS A 77 -6.34 -8.94 0.48
N THR A 78 -7.00 -8.63 1.61
CA THR A 78 -8.42 -8.95 1.82
C THR A 78 -9.31 -8.09 0.92
N ALA A 79 -9.03 -6.78 0.82
CA ALA A 79 -9.73 -5.88 -0.07
C ALA A 79 -9.58 -6.33 -1.54
N GLU A 80 -8.40 -6.80 -1.94
CA GLU A 80 -8.14 -7.31 -3.29
C GLU A 80 -8.98 -8.56 -3.62
N LYS A 81 -9.11 -9.48 -2.65
CA LYS A 81 -9.92 -10.70 -2.80
C LYS A 81 -11.41 -10.36 -2.95
N LEU A 82 -11.88 -9.33 -2.23
CA LEU A 82 -13.24 -8.83 -2.37
C LEU A 82 -13.47 -8.13 -3.71
N GLU A 83 -12.52 -7.32 -4.18
CA GLU A 83 -12.61 -6.66 -5.49
C GLU A 83 -12.66 -7.66 -6.63
N LYS A 84 -11.86 -8.74 -6.62
CA LYS A 84 -11.91 -9.77 -7.67
C LYS A 84 -13.30 -10.43 -7.73
N ASN A 85 -13.90 -10.73 -6.58
CA ASN A 85 -15.23 -11.32 -6.51
C ASN A 85 -16.34 -10.34 -6.94
N PHE A 86 -16.15 -9.05 -6.66
CA PHE A 86 -17.07 -8.01 -7.07
C PHE A 86 -16.95 -7.69 -8.57
N LEU A 87 -15.73 -7.57 -9.10
CA LEU A 87 -15.46 -7.39 -10.52
C LEU A 87 -16.02 -8.54 -11.34
N VAL A 88 -15.90 -9.80 -10.92
CA VAL A 88 -16.53 -10.93 -11.64
C VAL A 88 -18.07 -10.77 -11.69
N ARG A 89 -18.69 -10.34 -10.59
CA ARG A 89 -20.14 -10.12 -10.52
C ARG A 89 -20.60 -8.89 -11.31
N VAL A 90 -19.84 -7.80 -11.28
CA VAL A 90 -20.11 -6.57 -12.01
C VAL A 90 -19.75 -6.70 -13.48
N PHE A 91 -18.75 -7.48 -13.85
CA PHE A 91 -18.42 -7.77 -15.25
C PHE A 91 -19.52 -8.62 -15.89
N LEU A 92 -20.10 -9.58 -15.17
CA LEU A 92 -21.34 -10.25 -15.58
C LEU A 92 -22.52 -9.26 -15.75
N PHE A 93 -22.60 -8.24 -14.88
CA PHE A 93 -23.68 -7.25 -14.91
C PHE A 93 -23.47 -6.15 -15.98
N LEU A 94 -22.23 -5.71 -16.23
CA LEU A 94 -21.83 -4.68 -17.19
C LEU A 94 -21.70 -5.23 -18.61
N PHE A 95 -21.31 -6.50 -18.79
CA PHE A 95 -21.42 -7.20 -20.07
C PHE A 95 -22.89 -7.22 -20.56
N PHE A 96 -23.85 -7.20 -19.62
CA PHE A 96 -25.27 -7.07 -19.91
C PHE A 96 -25.76 -5.63 -20.18
N VAL A 97 -25.01 -4.58 -19.78
CA VAL A 97 -25.51 -3.19 -19.79
C VAL A 97 -24.71 -2.24 -20.70
N ALA A 98 -23.45 -2.51 -21.03
CA ALA A 98 -22.53 -1.51 -21.59
C ALA A 98 -21.88 -1.87 -22.94
N CYS A 99 -22.67 -2.31 -23.92
CA CYS A 99 -22.31 -2.22 -25.34
C CYS A 99 -22.39 -0.76 -25.85
N GLY A 100 -21.81 0.22 -25.15
CA GLY A 100 -22.03 1.61 -25.55
C GLY A 100 -21.07 2.64 -24.98
N LEU A 101 -21.42 3.27 -23.85
CA LEU A 101 -20.97 4.66 -23.64
C LEU A 101 -20.54 4.99 -22.20
N PHE A 102 -20.47 4.02 -21.30
CA PHE A 102 -20.25 4.32 -19.88
C PHE A 102 -18.79 4.24 -19.42
N TRP A 103 -17.87 3.75 -20.27
CA TRP A 103 -16.45 3.57 -19.90
C TRP A 103 -15.71 4.91 -19.71
N MET A 104 -16.17 5.99 -20.34
CA MET A 104 -15.43 7.27 -20.37
C MET A 104 -15.62 8.19 -19.14
N LEU A 105 -16.61 7.93 -18.27
CA LEU A 105 -16.92 8.80 -17.12
C LEU A 105 -16.45 8.23 -15.77
N ILE A 106 -15.81 7.06 -15.75
CA ILE A 106 -15.31 6.38 -14.54
C ILE A 106 -13.76 6.47 -14.47
N LEU A 107 -13.15 7.56 -14.93
CA LEU A 107 -11.80 7.89 -14.44
C LEU A 107 -11.96 8.35 -12.99
N SER A 108 -11.87 7.35 -12.11
CA SER A 108 -12.52 7.30 -10.82
C SER A 108 -11.84 8.18 -9.77
N PRO A 109 -12.59 8.82 -8.85
CA PRO A 109 -12.05 9.38 -7.60
C PRO A 109 -11.18 8.38 -6.81
N ASN A 110 -11.31 7.07 -7.05
CA ASN A 110 -10.41 6.03 -6.53
C ASN A 110 -8.93 6.23 -6.92
N LEU A 111 -8.62 6.69 -8.14
CA LEU A 111 -7.22 6.86 -8.57
C LEU A 111 -6.50 7.94 -7.72
N VAL A 112 -7.19 9.04 -7.41
CA VAL A 112 -6.65 10.11 -6.56
C VAL A 112 -6.41 9.63 -5.13
N VAL A 113 -7.31 8.78 -4.59
CA VAL A 113 -7.14 8.20 -3.25
C VAL A 113 -5.95 7.23 -3.23
N GLN A 114 -5.81 6.39 -4.25
CA GLN A 114 -4.70 5.45 -4.33
C GLN A 114 -3.34 6.12 -4.53
N ILE A 115 -3.25 7.18 -5.34
CA ILE A 115 -2.03 7.98 -5.48
C ILE A 115 -1.61 8.57 -4.12
N LYS A 116 -2.56 9.11 -3.33
CA LYS A 116 -2.26 9.63 -1.98
C LYS A 116 -1.73 8.54 -1.04
N GLN A 117 -2.34 7.36 -1.04
CA GLN A 117 -1.87 6.23 -0.22
C GLN A 117 -0.48 5.76 -0.65
N ALA A 118 -0.23 5.68 -1.96
CA ALA A 118 1.10 5.36 -2.49
C ALA A 118 2.15 6.40 -2.07
N THR A 119 1.84 7.70 -2.15
CA THR A 119 2.74 8.77 -1.66
C THR A 119 3.06 8.62 -0.18
N ILE A 120 2.07 8.32 0.67
CA ILE A 120 2.30 8.09 2.11
C ILE A 120 3.14 6.84 2.34
N PHE A 121 2.92 5.77 1.58
CA PHE A 121 3.76 4.58 1.63
C PHE A 121 5.22 4.87 1.28
N PHE A 122 5.48 5.68 0.24
CA PHE A 122 6.84 6.10 -0.11
C PHE A 122 7.48 7.02 0.95
N GLN A 123 6.69 7.88 1.59
CA GLN A 123 7.15 8.65 2.77
C GLN A 123 7.57 7.71 3.91
N PHE A 124 6.77 6.67 4.17
CA PHE A 124 7.12 5.65 5.16
C PHE A 124 8.41 4.94 4.77
N LEU A 125 8.58 4.50 3.51
CA LEU A 125 9.82 3.87 3.05
C LEU A 125 11.02 4.79 3.26
N PHE A 126 10.89 6.09 2.96
CA PHE A 126 11.97 7.05 3.17
C PHE A 126 12.36 7.18 4.66
N LYS A 127 11.39 7.20 5.58
CA LYS A 127 11.66 7.21 7.02
C LYS A 127 12.25 5.90 7.52
N PHE A 128 11.73 4.78 7.02
CA PHE A 128 12.23 3.45 7.32
C PHE A 128 13.66 3.26 6.81
N GLU A 129 14.02 3.84 5.67
CA GLU A 129 15.40 3.88 5.18
C GLU A 129 16.33 4.55 6.20
N GLY A 130 15.89 5.63 6.84
CA GLY A 130 16.65 6.26 7.92
C GLY A 130 16.96 5.29 9.06
N ILE A 131 15.98 4.48 9.47
CA ILE A 131 16.15 3.43 10.49
C ILE A 131 17.11 2.35 9.99
N LEU A 132 16.94 1.87 8.75
CA LEU A 132 17.82 0.88 8.15
C LEU A 132 19.26 1.39 8.04
N ARG A 133 19.45 2.67 7.73
CA ARG A 133 20.75 3.33 7.68
C ARG A 133 21.40 3.32 9.06
N ASP A 134 20.68 3.73 10.10
CA ASP A 134 21.16 3.67 11.47
C ASP A 134 21.54 2.23 11.86
N ILE A 135 20.71 1.22 11.54
CA ILE A 135 21.02 -0.19 11.82
C ILE A 135 22.26 -0.66 11.04
N SER A 136 22.40 -0.27 9.77
CA SER A 136 23.52 -0.70 8.92
C SER A 136 24.88 -0.19 9.40
N GLN A 137 24.91 0.95 10.10
CA GLN A 137 26.12 1.51 10.69
C GLN A 137 26.63 0.69 11.89
N HIS A 138 25.81 -0.21 12.45
CA HIS A 138 26.14 -1.05 13.59
C HIS A 138 26.09 -2.55 13.22
N PRO A 139 27.22 -3.18 12.83
CA PRO A 139 27.25 -4.55 12.32
C PRO A 139 26.61 -5.61 13.23
N LYS A 140 26.77 -5.48 14.55
CA LYS A 140 26.14 -6.39 15.53
C LYS A 140 24.62 -6.28 15.53
N VAL A 141 24.09 -5.05 15.45
CA VAL A 141 22.65 -4.78 15.40
C VAL A 141 22.08 -5.23 14.06
N SER A 142 22.75 -4.91 12.96
CA SER A 142 22.38 -5.37 11.61
C SER A 142 22.25 -6.89 11.54
N LYS A 143 23.27 -7.63 12.01
CA LYS A 143 23.23 -9.10 12.03
C LYS A 143 22.11 -9.64 12.91
N GLY A 144 21.90 -9.05 14.08
CA GLY A 144 20.85 -9.47 15.01
C GLY A 144 19.42 -9.12 14.57
N CYS A 145 19.26 -8.10 13.73
CA CYS A 145 17.96 -7.70 13.19
C CYS A 145 17.64 -8.34 11.83
N HIS A 146 18.59 -9.08 11.23
CA HIS A 146 18.48 -9.57 9.85
C HIS A 146 17.20 -10.37 9.60
N GLU A 147 16.86 -11.32 10.46
CA GLU A 147 15.63 -12.10 10.35
C GLU A 147 14.39 -11.20 10.29
N LYS A 148 14.29 -10.24 11.23
CA LYS A 148 13.14 -9.33 11.29
C LYS A 148 13.07 -8.41 10.08
N ILE A 149 14.22 -7.93 9.60
CA ILE A 149 14.32 -7.11 8.39
C ILE A 149 13.82 -7.89 7.18
N THR A 150 14.17 -9.18 7.05
CA THR A 150 13.71 -10.00 5.93
C THR A 150 12.21 -10.27 5.94
N GLU A 151 11.54 -10.28 7.10
CA GLU A 151 10.08 -10.40 7.17
C GLU A 151 9.35 -9.25 6.46
N PHE A 152 9.87 -8.02 6.58
CA PHE A 152 9.31 -6.84 5.90
C PHE A 152 9.33 -6.98 4.38
N ASN A 153 10.32 -7.68 3.81
CA ASN A 153 10.46 -7.84 2.36
C ASN A 153 9.21 -8.48 1.74
N SER A 154 8.69 -9.53 2.37
CA SER A 154 7.47 -10.21 1.91
C SER A 154 6.24 -9.29 1.90
N LYS A 155 6.15 -8.37 2.87
CA LYS A 155 5.03 -7.44 3.01
C LYS A 155 5.13 -6.28 2.04
N PHE A 156 6.34 -5.75 1.83
CA PHE A 156 6.58 -4.70 0.84
C PHE A 156 6.34 -5.20 -0.58
N ASP A 157 6.71 -6.44 -0.90
CA ASP A 157 6.40 -7.04 -2.20
C ASP A 157 4.88 -7.05 -2.47
N VAL A 158 4.05 -7.40 -1.49
CA VAL A 158 2.58 -7.38 -1.64
C VAL A 158 2.07 -5.96 -1.91
N VAL A 159 2.56 -4.97 -1.15
CA VAL A 159 2.13 -3.56 -1.32
C VAL A 159 2.58 -3.02 -2.69
N VAL A 160 3.80 -3.31 -3.11
CA VAL A 160 4.33 -2.85 -4.41
C VAL A 160 3.60 -3.51 -5.57
N GLN A 161 3.28 -4.81 -5.48
CA GLN A 161 2.47 -5.48 -6.49
C GLN A 161 1.08 -4.86 -6.62
N ASP A 162 0.45 -4.49 -5.50
CA ASP A 162 -0.86 -3.85 -5.51
C ASP A 162 -0.81 -2.46 -6.17
N ILE A 163 0.18 -1.63 -5.79
CA ILE A 163 0.42 -0.31 -6.41
C ILE A 163 0.62 -0.45 -7.93
N LYS A 164 1.41 -1.44 -8.37
CA LYS A 164 1.70 -1.69 -9.79
C LYS A 164 0.46 -2.16 -10.56
N LYS A 165 -0.37 -2.99 -9.95
CA LYS A 165 -1.60 -3.52 -10.56
C LYS A 165 -2.60 -2.41 -10.90
N HIS A 166 -2.64 -1.35 -10.11
CA HIS A 166 -3.54 -0.22 -10.32
C HIS A 166 -3.00 0.82 -11.32
N ASP A 167 -1.91 0.53 -12.03
CA ASP A 167 -1.24 1.45 -12.97
C ASP A 167 -0.96 2.83 -12.36
N ILE A 168 -0.74 2.84 -11.04
CA ILE A 168 -0.36 4.06 -10.34
C ILE A 168 1.03 4.43 -10.85
N GLU A 169 1.17 5.62 -11.41
CA GLU A 169 2.46 6.16 -11.82
C GLU A 169 3.40 6.23 -10.61
N ILE A 170 4.17 5.17 -10.38
CA ILE A 170 5.12 5.03 -9.27
C ILE A 170 6.08 6.23 -9.29
N LYS A 171 6.50 6.67 -10.48
CA LYS A 171 7.32 7.86 -10.70
C LYS A 171 6.70 9.13 -10.13
N ARG A 172 5.38 9.27 -10.21
CA ARG A 172 4.65 10.42 -9.68
C ARG A 172 4.49 10.34 -8.17
N ALA A 173 4.25 9.15 -7.63
CA ALA A 173 4.18 8.93 -6.19
C ALA A 173 5.54 9.09 -5.50
N LEU A 174 6.63 8.78 -6.21
CA LEU A 174 8.02 8.98 -5.81
C LEU A 174 8.55 10.39 -6.09
N ALA A 175 7.79 11.25 -6.75
CA ALA A 175 8.26 12.60 -7.08
C ALA A 175 8.61 13.37 -5.79
N GLY A 176 9.90 13.59 -5.56
CA GLY A 176 10.42 14.23 -4.34
C GLY A 176 11.10 13.28 -3.33
N PHE A 177 11.11 11.97 -3.59
CA PHE A 177 11.79 10.97 -2.74
C PHE A 177 12.86 10.21 -3.54
N THR A 178 14.10 10.25 -3.06
CA THR A 178 15.19 9.40 -3.55
C THR A 178 15.48 8.33 -2.53
N LEU A 179 15.17 7.07 -2.87
CA LEU A 179 15.49 5.91 -2.05
C LEU A 179 16.88 5.39 -2.40
N ASP A 180 17.68 5.06 -1.40
CA ASP A 180 19.00 4.44 -1.55
C ASP A 180 18.86 2.94 -1.83
N LEU A 181 18.55 2.60 -3.09
CA LEU A 181 18.32 1.21 -3.51
C LEU A 181 19.52 0.29 -3.19
N SER A 182 20.73 0.84 -3.07
CA SER A 182 21.92 0.07 -2.70
C SER A 182 21.87 -0.40 -1.25
N LEU A 183 21.46 0.47 -0.33
CA LEU A 183 21.25 0.13 1.08
C LEU A 183 20.18 -0.95 1.21
N TRP A 184 19.02 -0.77 0.56
CA TRP A 184 17.93 -1.74 0.57
C TRP A 184 18.38 -3.10 0.03
N SER A 185 19.10 -3.13 -1.09
CA SER A 185 19.63 -4.37 -1.67
C SER A 185 20.65 -5.04 -0.76
N SER A 186 21.51 -4.26 -0.08
CA SER A 186 22.52 -4.80 0.85
C SER A 186 21.89 -5.50 2.07
N LEU A 187 20.70 -5.05 2.46
CA LEU A 187 19.91 -5.61 3.55
C LEU A 187 18.98 -6.76 3.12
N GLY A 188 19.04 -7.15 1.84
CA GLY A 188 18.32 -8.31 1.30
C GLY A 188 16.92 -8.03 0.76
N PHE A 189 16.50 -6.77 0.68
CA PHE A 189 15.24 -6.40 0.04
C PHE A 189 15.29 -6.65 -1.47
N LYS A 190 14.15 -7.00 -2.07
CA LYS A 190 14.03 -7.29 -3.52
C LYS A 190 12.95 -6.47 -4.24
N PHE A 191 12.11 -5.75 -3.50
CA PHE A 191 11.00 -4.98 -4.06
C PHE A 191 11.45 -3.89 -5.04
N GLN A 192 12.70 -3.40 -4.94
CA GLN A 192 13.26 -2.41 -5.87
C GLN A 192 13.25 -2.86 -7.33
N ASN A 193 13.39 -4.17 -7.58
CA ASN A 193 13.29 -4.72 -8.93
C ASN A 193 11.87 -4.60 -9.50
N GLN A 194 10.86 -4.58 -8.63
CA GLN A 194 9.45 -4.49 -9.02
C GLN A 194 9.01 -3.05 -9.29
N LEU A 195 9.67 -2.06 -8.65
CA LEU A 195 9.39 -0.64 -8.80
C LEU A 195 9.79 -0.09 -10.19
N GLY A 196 10.60 -0.82 -10.96
CA GLY A 196 11.00 -0.40 -12.32
C GLY A 196 11.85 0.87 -12.36
N ILE A 197 12.55 1.18 -11.25
CA ILE A 197 13.44 2.34 -11.09
C ILE A 197 14.89 1.97 -11.44
N HIS A 198 15.10 0.84 -12.13
CA HIS A 198 16.42 0.56 -12.72
C HIS A 198 16.62 1.51 -13.90
N ASN A 199 17.55 2.46 -13.72
CA ASN A 199 18.24 3.13 -14.82
C ASN A 199 19.33 2.22 -15.36
#